data_AF-A0A5C8IR42-F1
#
_entry.id   AF-A0A5C8IR42-F1
#
_cell.length_a   1.000
_cell.length_b   1.000
_cell.length_c   1.000
_cell.angle_alpha   90.00
_cell.angle_beta   90.00
_cell.angle_gamma   90.00
#
_symmetry.space_group_name_H-M   'P 1'
#
loop_
_entity.id
_entity.type
_entity.pdbx_description
1 polymer ?
#
loop_
_entity_poly.entity_id
_entity_poly.type
_entity_poly.pdbx_seq_one_letter_code
_entity_poly.pdbx_strand_id
1 'polypeptide(L)'
;MTLRYQILFSIEVLHDYFGSGKWKEVLFVPLPETARLLKESGCLLRQVENQLLVVVRLDAAHKPVALPELFTRFSFMLQPQSPNYVNFTNLPLPEAGFKCFWFSNLKGSSTGTVNYLTAPIGSYSNTNSYKPGEFAKGTNGKTYEAIKKNSGNQQPNNSQAAKDFWVLREEKQFVSGEDTVVTEAGETYPIVLAGPHHAITAAAPATVHEVSLFAYQAPNGNYTKKMASQRVSFNEPHDQVPVDFRKLPAGLYKISVNAETHFVYYPAAAEVAGTPMFLDLYHLPQDQPLSFLKPDGTLKNIKFTLHFGSRSVYWRYKTRTEDIDTIHDSSGEFTFQQAGLRQFISLKPIPLSDQPRKTLSGNTGTLVVASPLPSPRGDRLLDKQEELFTTETFINF
;
A
#
# COMPACT_ATOMS: atom_id res chain seq x y z
N MET A 1 -26.29 21.29 28.50
CA MET A 1 -24.88 21.10 28.12
C MET A 1 -24.86 20.53 26.70
N THR A 2 -24.41 21.28 25.70
CA THR A 2 -24.46 20.83 24.29
C THR A 2 -23.23 19.97 24.02
N LEU A 3 -23.41 18.69 23.70
CA LEU A 3 -22.31 17.81 23.30
C LEU A 3 -21.75 18.30 21.96
N ARG A 4 -20.44 18.58 21.91
CA ARG A 4 -19.71 19.00 20.71
C ARG A 4 -18.70 17.92 20.34
N TYR A 5 -18.70 17.54 19.07
CA TYR A 5 -17.74 16.57 18.50
C TYR A 5 -17.08 17.20 17.28
N GLN A 6 -15.82 16.85 17.06
CA GLN A 6 -15.06 17.25 15.87
C GLN A 6 -14.10 16.13 15.47
N ILE A 7 -13.70 16.11 14.20
CA ILE A 7 -12.79 15.10 13.63
C ILE A 7 -11.41 15.26 14.25
N LEU A 8 -10.96 14.23 14.98
CA LEU A 8 -9.58 14.12 15.44
C LEU A 8 -8.65 13.91 14.24
N PHE A 9 -8.97 12.90 13.42
CA PHE A 9 -8.35 12.65 12.13
C PHE A 9 -9.31 11.87 11.22
N SER A 10 -9.03 11.90 9.93
CA SER A 10 -9.69 11.06 8.93
C SER A 10 -8.68 10.38 8.02
N ILE A 11 -8.99 9.18 7.54
CA ILE A 11 -8.22 8.46 6.53
C ILE A 11 -9.12 8.24 5.32
N GLU A 12 -8.63 8.54 4.13
CA GLU A 12 -9.29 8.25 2.87
C GLU A 12 -8.52 7.19 2.08
N VAL A 13 -9.24 6.22 1.50
CA VAL A 13 -8.67 5.22 0.60
C VAL A 13 -9.08 5.52 -0.84
N LEU A 14 -8.09 5.78 -1.67
CA LEU A 14 -8.23 6.00 -3.10
C LEU A 14 -7.69 4.79 -3.86
N HIS A 15 -8.27 4.48 -5.02
CA HIS A 15 -7.77 3.42 -5.88
C HIS A 15 -8.10 3.69 -7.35
N ASP A 16 -7.08 3.67 -8.21
CA ASP A 16 -7.20 3.99 -9.64
C ASP A 16 -8.02 2.97 -10.47
N TYR A 17 -8.34 1.78 -9.92
CA TYR A 17 -9.17 0.78 -10.61
C TYR A 17 -10.62 1.26 -10.73
N PHE A 18 -11.13 1.93 -9.71
CA PHE A 18 -12.51 2.39 -9.68
C PHE A 18 -12.65 3.73 -10.40
N GLY A 19 -13.61 3.86 -11.32
CA GLY A 19 -13.85 5.10 -12.05
C GLY A 19 -14.20 6.30 -11.15
N SER A 20 -14.64 6.05 -9.92
CA SER A 20 -14.86 7.09 -8.90
C SER A 20 -13.57 7.56 -8.20
N GLY A 21 -12.46 6.84 -8.37
CA GLY A 21 -11.21 7.00 -7.63
C GLY A 21 -11.28 6.55 -6.16
N LYS A 22 -12.45 6.15 -5.66
CA LYS A 22 -12.69 5.77 -4.26
C LYS A 22 -12.76 4.26 -4.11
N TRP A 23 -12.05 3.71 -3.12
CA TRP A 23 -12.17 2.29 -2.77
C TRP A 23 -13.12 2.10 -1.61
N LYS A 24 -14.40 1.82 -1.90
CA LYS A 24 -15.47 1.69 -0.89
C LYS A 24 -15.48 0.32 -0.18
N GLU A 25 -14.79 -0.66 -0.75
CA GLU A 25 -14.78 -2.06 -0.31
C GLU A 25 -13.59 -2.37 0.61
N VAL A 26 -13.21 -1.44 1.48
CA VAL A 26 -12.14 -1.63 2.48
C VAL A 26 -12.72 -1.39 3.85
N LEU A 27 -12.60 -2.35 4.78
CA LEU A 27 -12.97 -2.16 6.17
C LEU A 27 -11.77 -1.76 7.01
N PHE A 28 -11.99 -0.81 7.92
CA PHE A 28 -11.02 -0.45 8.95
C PHE A 28 -11.40 -1.15 10.26
N VAL A 29 -10.65 -2.17 10.63
CA VAL A 29 -10.88 -2.94 11.86
C VAL A 29 -9.93 -2.42 12.94
N PRO A 30 -10.40 -1.71 13.98
CA PRO A 30 -9.52 -1.29 15.06
C PRO A 30 -8.96 -2.52 15.80
N LEU A 31 -7.66 -2.54 16.06
CA LEU A 31 -7.07 -3.57 16.90
C LEU A 31 -7.56 -3.43 18.35
N PRO A 32 -7.53 -4.50 19.18
CA PRO A 32 -8.14 -4.51 20.51
C PRO A 32 -7.73 -3.33 21.40
N GLU A 33 -6.44 -2.96 21.40
CA GLU A 33 -5.91 -1.83 22.17
C GLU A 33 -6.46 -0.50 21.67
N THR A 34 -6.67 -0.36 20.36
CA THR A 34 -7.24 0.84 19.75
C THR A 34 -8.72 0.96 20.04
N ALA A 35 -9.46 -0.16 19.99
CA ALA A 35 -10.86 -0.18 20.38
C ALA A 35 -11.04 0.26 21.85
N ARG A 36 -10.18 -0.22 22.75
CA ARG A 36 -10.13 0.23 24.15
C ARG A 36 -9.78 1.72 24.25
N LEU A 37 -8.72 2.16 23.58
CA LEU A 37 -8.25 3.54 23.60
C LEU A 37 -9.34 4.52 23.14
N LEU A 38 -10.05 4.19 22.06
CA LEU A 38 -11.14 5.00 21.52
C LEU A 38 -12.25 5.16 22.57
N LYS A 39 -12.62 4.07 23.26
CA LYS A 39 -13.63 4.09 24.33
C LYS A 39 -13.19 4.95 25.53
N GLU A 40 -11.95 4.76 26.00
CA GLU A 40 -11.38 5.49 27.15
C GLU A 40 -11.22 6.99 26.86
N SER A 41 -10.89 7.35 25.63
CA SER A 41 -10.71 8.75 25.21
C SER A 41 -12.02 9.45 24.82
N GLY A 42 -13.16 8.76 24.91
CA GLY A 42 -14.45 9.30 24.46
C GLY A 42 -14.51 9.59 22.95
N CYS A 43 -13.69 8.90 22.17
CA CYS A 43 -13.68 8.97 20.72
C CYS A 43 -14.76 8.06 20.12
N LEU A 44 -15.29 8.45 18.97
CA LEU A 44 -16.20 7.63 18.17
C LEU A 44 -15.54 7.33 16.82
N LEU A 45 -15.64 6.06 16.41
CA LEU A 45 -15.21 5.60 15.10
C LEU A 45 -16.41 5.56 14.16
N ARG A 46 -16.30 6.16 12.96
CA ARG A 46 -17.31 6.08 11.91
C ARG A 46 -16.63 5.79 10.58
N GLN A 47 -17.15 4.82 9.84
CA GLN A 47 -16.74 4.58 8.47
C GLN A 47 -17.84 5.09 7.52
N VAL A 48 -17.44 5.88 6.52
CA VAL A 48 -18.32 6.47 5.51
C VAL A 48 -17.70 6.26 4.14
N GLU A 49 -18.30 5.41 3.32
CA GLU A 49 -17.74 4.99 2.02
C GLU A 49 -16.27 4.51 2.16
N ASN A 50 -15.34 5.19 1.50
CA ASN A 50 -13.91 4.93 1.47
C ASN A 50 -13.13 5.68 2.57
N GLN A 51 -13.83 6.23 3.58
CA GLN A 51 -13.22 7.04 4.62
C GLN A 51 -13.45 6.47 6.02
N LEU A 52 -12.40 6.51 6.84
CA LEU A 52 -12.47 6.36 8.29
C LEU A 52 -12.46 7.73 8.95
N LEU A 53 -13.38 7.98 9.87
CA LEU A 53 -13.47 9.18 10.68
C LEU A 53 -13.32 8.78 12.15
N VAL A 54 -12.34 9.38 12.84
CA VAL A 54 -12.25 9.34 14.29
C VAL A 54 -12.64 10.71 14.80
N VAL A 55 -13.74 10.80 15.55
CA VAL A 55 -14.21 12.05 16.16
C VAL A 55 -14.02 12.01 17.66
N VAL A 56 -13.67 13.14 18.27
CA VAL A 56 -13.44 13.27 19.71
C VAL A 56 -14.37 14.34 20.29
N ARG A 57 -14.76 14.16 21.56
CA ARG A 57 -15.57 15.11 22.30
C ARG A 57 -14.76 16.37 22.63
N LEU A 58 -15.38 17.54 22.51
CA LEU A 58 -14.78 18.83 22.81
C LEU A 58 -15.35 19.48 24.08
N ASP A 59 -14.53 20.32 24.70
CA ASP A 59 -14.92 21.24 25.76
C ASP A 59 -15.50 22.57 25.22
N ALA A 60 -15.76 23.53 26.11
CA ALA A 60 -16.29 24.84 25.74
C ALA A 60 -15.29 25.70 24.94
N ALA A 61 -13.98 25.42 25.07
CA ALA A 61 -12.88 26.09 24.40
C ALA A 61 -12.49 25.41 23.07
N HIS A 62 -13.29 24.46 22.58
CA HIS A 62 -13.02 23.67 21.37
C HIS A 62 -11.75 22.79 21.45
N LYS A 63 -11.34 22.42 22.66
CA LYS A 63 -10.24 21.48 22.89
C LYS A 63 -10.80 20.09 23.17
N PRO A 64 -10.08 19.02 22.79
CA PRO A 64 -10.48 17.66 23.14
C PRO A 64 -10.57 17.47 24.65
N VAL A 65 -11.68 16.90 25.14
CA VAL A 65 -11.91 16.64 26.58
C VAL A 65 -10.89 15.63 27.13
N ALA A 66 -10.59 14.62 26.33
CA ALA A 66 -9.58 13.62 26.62
C ALA A 66 -8.83 13.32 25.32
N LEU A 67 -7.50 13.24 25.43
CA LEU A 67 -6.64 12.72 24.38
C LEU A 67 -5.70 11.70 24.99
N PRO A 68 -5.30 10.69 24.21
CA PRO A 68 -4.18 9.84 24.59
C PRO A 68 -2.92 10.66 24.83
N GLU A 69 -1.95 10.07 25.53
CA GLU A 69 -0.62 10.66 25.66
C GLU A 69 0.08 10.77 24.30
N LEU A 70 1.06 11.67 24.20
CA LEU A 70 1.91 11.77 23.01
C LEU A 70 2.52 10.41 22.67
N PHE A 71 2.58 10.13 21.38
CA PHE A 71 3.04 8.88 20.79
C PHE A 71 2.20 7.65 21.12
N THR A 72 1.04 7.83 21.74
CA THR A 72 0.03 6.77 21.75
C THR A 72 -0.41 6.50 20.31
N ARG A 73 -0.57 5.21 20.01
CA ARG A 73 -0.84 4.71 18.67
C ARG A 73 -2.29 4.25 18.53
N PHE A 74 -2.91 4.64 17.41
CA PHE A 74 -4.15 4.08 16.90
C PHE A 74 -3.81 3.11 15.77
N SER A 75 -4.07 1.83 16.00
CA SER A 75 -3.76 0.72 15.10
C SER A 75 -5.03 0.13 14.49
N PHE A 76 -5.02 -0.02 13.18
CA PHE A 76 -6.10 -0.60 12.40
C PHE A 76 -5.57 -1.66 11.44
N MET A 77 -6.33 -2.73 11.24
CA MET A 77 -6.18 -3.61 10.10
C MET A 77 -7.05 -3.09 8.95
N LEU A 78 -6.47 -3.00 7.75
CA LEU A 78 -7.19 -2.69 6.52
C LEU A 78 -7.57 -3.99 5.82
N GLN A 79 -8.86 -4.26 5.72
CA GLN A 79 -9.37 -5.51 5.16
C GLN A 79 -10.18 -5.25 3.88
N PRO A 80 -9.58 -5.45 2.70
CA PRO A 80 -10.32 -5.47 1.45
C PRO A 80 -11.42 -6.52 1.49
N GLN A 81 -12.61 -6.16 1.04
CA GLN A 81 -13.77 -7.04 0.98
C GLN A 81 -13.86 -7.80 -0.35
N SER A 82 -13.22 -7.30 -1.40
CA SER A 82 -13.13 -7.97 -2.70
C SER A 82 -12.03 -9.04 -2.64
N PRO A 83 -12.33 -10.34 -2.78
CA PRO A 83 -11.33 -11.41 -2.64
C PRO A 83 -10.23 -11.36 -3.71
N ASN A 84 -10.53 -10.78 -4.87
CA ASN A 84 -9.61 -10.68 -6.00
C ASN A 84 -8.85 -9.35 -6.06
N TYR A 85 -8.83 -8.55 -4.99
CA TYR A 85 -8.21 -7.22 -5.04
C TYR A 85 -6.75 -7.24 -5.46
N VAL A 86 -6.00 -8.27 -5.05
CA VAL A 86 -4.58 -8.45 -5.40
C VAL A 86 -4.37 -8.52 -6.92
N ASN A 87 -5.37 -9.00 -7.67
CA ASN A 87 -5.30 -9.13 -9.11
C ASN A 87 -5.44 -7.78 -9.83
N PHE A 88 -6.25 -6.85 -9.32
CA PHE A 88 -6.43 -5.53 -9.93
C PHE A 88 -5.69 -4.39 -9.24
N THR A 89 -5.11 -4.63 -8.06
CA THR A 89 -4.30 -3.64 -7.34
C THR A 89 -2.84 -3.79 -7.75
N ASN A 90 -2.16 -2.68 -8.01
CA ASN A 90 -0.71 -2.64 -8.25
C ASN A 90 0.05 -2.78 -6.93
N LEU A 91 -0.03 -3.97 -6.33
CA LEU A 91 0.77 -4.37 -5.18
C LEU A 91 1.92 -5.25 -5.67
N PRO A 92 3.13 -5.11 -5.08
CA PRO A 92 4.17 -6.11 -5.24
C PRO A 92 3.61 -7.44 -4.76
N LEU A 93 3.52 -8.42 -5.67
CA LEU A 93 3.13 -9.76 -5.30
C LEU A 93 4.21 -10.31 -4.36
N PRO A 94 3.86 -10.91 -3.22
CA PRO A 94 4.85 -11.42 -2.29
C PRO A 94 5.68 -12.50 -2.98
N GLU A 95 6.94 -12.18 -3.28
CA GLU A 95 7.96 -13.17 -3.64
C GLU A 95 8.21 -13.98 -2.36
N ALA A 96 7.66 -15.21 -2.30
CA ALA A 96 7.85 -16.22 -1.26
C ALA A 96 8.17 -15.66 0.15
N GLY A 97 7.14 -15.23 0.89
CA GLY A 97 7.26 -14.81 2.29
C GLY A 97 6.04 -14.05 2.79
N PHE A 98 5.72 -14.16 4.09
CA PHE A 98 4.62 -13.43 4.72
C PHE A 98 5.01 -11.95 4.96
N LYS A 99 5.17 -11.18 3.88
CA LYS A 99 5.30 -9.72 3.97
C LYS A 99 3.94 -9.10 4.31
N CYS A 100 3.94 -8.06 5.13
CA CYS A 100 2.77 -7.20 5.34
C CYS A 100 3.08 -5.77 4.93
N PHE A 101 2.03 -5.02 4.56
CA PHE A 101 2.12 -3.58 4.38
C PHE A 101 1.91 -2.88 5.70
N TRP A 102 2.75 -1.91 5.99
CA TRP A 102 2.65 -1.06 7.15
C TRP A 102 2.59 0.41 6.74
N PHE A 103 1.52 1.08 7.13
CA PHE A 103 1.25 2.48 6.85
C PHE A 103 1.31 3.29 8.12
N SER A 104 1.88 4.49 8.08
CA SER A 104 1.98 5.33 9.27
C SER A 104 2.20 6.80 8.96
N ASN A 105 1.70 7.67 9.84
CA ASN A 105 2.04 9.09 9.82
C ASN A 105 3.48 9.38 10.28
N LEU A 106 4.25 8.36 10.69
CA LEU A 106 5.69 8.48 10.93
C LEU A 106 6.51 8.53 9.64
N LYS A 107 5.97 8.09 8.51
CA LYS A 107 6.70 8.07 7.22
C LYS A 107 6.86 9.47 6.61
N GLY A 108 6.15 10.47 7.11
CA GLY A 108 6.33 11.87 6.74
C GLY A 108 6.01 12.21 5.27
N SER A 109 5.27 11.37 4.56
CA SER A 109 5.00 11.56 3.13
C SER A 109 3.91 12.61 2.91
N SER A 110 4.23 13.69 2.20
CA SER A 110 3.26 14.70 1.77
C SER A 110 3.55 15.10 0.33
N THR A 111 2.52 15.40 -0.45
CA THR A 111 2.67 15.97 -1.80
C THR A 111 1.62 17.05 -1.99
N GLY A 112 2.07 18.28 -2.23
CA GLY A 112 1.21 19.46 -2.13
C GLY A 112 0.56 19.55 -0.75
N THR A 113 -0.77 19.57 -0.70
CA THR A 113 -1.57 19.62 0.54
C THR A 113 -2.07 18.25 1.01
N VAL A 114 -1.67 17.17 0.34
CA VAL A 114 -2.15 15.81 0.65
C VAL A 114 -1.14 15.12 1.55
N ASN A 115 -1.60 14.67 2.72
CA ASN A 115 -0.80 13.87 3.65
C ASN A 115 -1.01 12.39 3.34
N TYR A 116 0.07 11.69 3.01
CA TYR A 116 0.05 10.26 2.71
C TYR A 116 0.56 9.44 3.89
N LEU A 117 0.04 8.23 4.02
CA LEU A 117 0.47 7.25 5.04
C LEU A 117 1.47 6.24 4.50
N THR A 118 1.75 6.31 3.19
CA THR A 118 2.72 5.47 2.50
C THR A 118 4.12 6.04 2.67
N ALA A 119 5.13 5.19 2.47
CA ALA A 119 6.50 5.65 2.31
C ALA A 119 6.59 6.57 1.07
N PRO A 120 7.46 7.59 1.09
CA PRO A 120 7.74 8.38 -0.10
C PRO A 120 8.29 7.48 -1.21
N ILE A 121 7.75 7.60 -2.42
CA ILE A 121 8.35 6.95 -3.60
C ILE A 121 9.74 7.55 -3.83
N GLY A 122 10.75 6.68 -3.88
CA GLY A 122 12.15 7.06 -4.09
C GLY A 122 12.42 7.70 -5.45
N SER A 123 13.49 8.49 -5.51
CA SER A 123 14.01 8.99 -6.79
C SER A 123 14.51 7.85 -7.66
N TYR A 124 14.38 8.00 -8.97
CA TYR A 124 14.98 7.09 -9.93
C TYR A 124 16.49 6.96 -9.70
N SER A 125 17.00 5.73 -9.67
CA SER A 125 18.42 5.43 -9.67
C SER A 125 18.76 4.48 -10.82
N ASN A 126 19.82 4.80 -11.56
CA ASN A 126 20.36 3.92 -12.60
C ASN A 126 21.07 2.67 -12.04
N THR A 127 21.29 2.60 -10.73
CA THR A 127 21.82 1.41 -10.05
C THR A 127 20.74 0.38 -9.73
N ASN A 128 19.47 0.80 -9.78
CA ASN A 128 18.33 -0.05 -9.41
C ASN A 128 17.74 -0.69 -10.66
N SER A 129 17.35 -1.96 -10.56
CA SER A 129 16.49 -2.59 -11.56
C SER A 129 15.04 -2.43 -11.13
N TYR A 130 14.21 -1.88 -12.01
CA TYR A 130 12.78 -1.70 -11.74
C TYR A 130 11.98 -2.79 -12.43
N LYS A 131 11.10 -3.44 -11.68
CA LYS A 131 10.14 -4.44 -12.18
C LYS A 131 8.84 -3.76 -12.59
N PRO A 132 8.07 -4.34 -13.53
CA PRO A 132 6.75 -3.82 -13.86
C PRO A 132 5.85 -3.65 -12.62
N GLY A 133 5.19 -2.50 -12.52
CA GLY A 133 4.38 -2.08 -11.37
C GLY A 133 5.13 -1.27 -10.32
N GLU A 134 6.47 -1.29 -10.30
CA GLU A 134 7.24 -0.46 -9.37
C GLU A 134 7.22 1.02 -9.76
N PHE A 135 7.36 1.90 -8.77
CA PHE A 135 7.31 3.34 -8.96
C PHE A 135 8.65 4.00 -8.73
N ALA A 136 8.92 5.08 -9.45
CA ALA A 136 10.05 5.95 -9.22
C ALA A 136 9.68 7.42 -9.47
N LYS A 137 10.32 8.34 -8.76
CA LYS A 137 10.26 9.77 -9.05
C LYS A 137 11.26 10.11 -10.17
N GLY A 138 10.76 10.74 -11.24
CA GLY A 138 11.62 11.32 -12.28
C GLY A 138 12.30 12.60 -11.80
N THR A 139 13.18 13.16 -12.62
CA THR A 139 13.88 14.44 -12.33
C THR A 139 12.95 15.63 -12.22
N ASN A 140 11.74 15.52 -12.75
CA ASN A 140 10.68 16.52 -12.63
C ASN A 140 9.82 16.37 -11.37
N GLY A 141 10.18 15.48 -10.43
CA GLY A 141 9.42 15.25 -9.18
C GLY A 141 8.09 14.51 -9.37
N LYS A 142 7.73 14.17 -10.61
CA LYS A 142 6.54 13.36 -10.90
C LYS A 142 6.82 11.87 -10.71
N THR A 143 5.78 11.14 -10.38
CA THR A 143 5.82 9.69 -10.20
C THR A 143 5.61 9.00 -11.54
N TYR A 144 6.41 7.97 -11.81
CA TYR A 144 6.28 7.10 -12.96
C TYR A 144 6.15 5.65 -12.49
N GLU A 145 5.38 4.85 -13.21
CA GLU A 145 5.26 3.41 -13.04
C GLU A 145 6.05 2.69 -14.13
N ALA A 146 6.90 1.73 -13.74
CA ALA A 146 7.56 0.86 -14.69
C ALA A 146 6.52 -0.08 -15.31
N ILE A 147 6.43 -0.13 -16.63
CA ILE A 147 5.57 -1.05 -17.40
C ILE A 147 6.38 -2.14 -18.10
N LYS A 148 7.70 -2.07 -18.00
CA LYS A 148 8.64 -3.11 -18.44
C LYS A 148 9.81 -3.16 -17.47
N LYS A 149 10.47 -4.30 -17.41
CA LYS A 149 11.72 -4.45 -16.66
C LYS A 149 12.77 -3.47 -17.20
N ASN A 150 13.37 -2.72 -16.31
CA ASN A 150 14.39 -1.72 -16.62
C ASN A 150 15.67 -2.03 -15.86
N SER A 151 16.81 -1.97 -16.53
CA SER A 151 18.15 -2.25 -15.98
C SER A 151 18.99 -0.99 -15.75
N GLY A 152 18.36 0.17 -15.56
CA GLY A 152 19.00 1.40 -15.08
C GLY A 152 19.36 2.45 -16.13
N ASN A 153 19.23 2.18 -17.43
CA ASN A 153 19.60 3.14 -18.48
C ASN A 153 18.40 3.90 -19.07
N GLN A 154 17.17 3.50 -18.75
CA GLN A 154 15.97 4.12 -19.27
C GLN A 154 15.36 5.03 -18.20
N GLN A 155 15.85 6.25 -18.06
CA GLN A 155 15.35 7.19 -17.06
C GLN A 155 13.87 7.57 -17.34
N PRO A 156 13.00 7.62 -16.31
CA PRO A 156 11.61 8.09 -16.47
C PRO A 156 11.58 9.56 -16.87
N ASN A 157 11.06 9.82 -18.08
CA ASN A 157 10.85 11.15 -18.64
C ASN A 157 9.76 11.10 -19.74
N ASN A 158 9.50 12.22 -20.41
CA ASN A 158 8.46 12.33 -21.45
C ASN A 158 8.92 11.95 -22.87
N SER A 159 10.15 11.47 -23.05
CA SER A 159 10.66 11.03 -24.37
C SER A 159 9.98 9.75 -24.83
N GLN A 160 9.96 9.51 -26.15
CA GLN A 160 9.34 8.30 -26.70
C GLN A 160 10.01 7.01 -26.21
N ALA A 161 11.34 7.00 -26.10
CA ALA A 161 12.09 5.84 -25.60
C ALA A 161 11.76 5.53 -24.12
N ALA A 162 11.53 6.56 -23.29
CA ALA A 162 11.13 6.36 -21.90
C ALA A 162 9.69 5.84 -21.78
N LYS A 163 8.78 6.27 -22.65
CA LYS A 163 7.36 5.83 -22.68
C LYS A 163 7.17 4.35 -23.02
N ASP A 164 8.22 3.65 -23.43
CA ASP A 164 8.19 2.20 -23.62
C ASP A 164 8.45 1.43 -22.32
N PHE A 165 9.05 2.08 -21.32
CA PHE A 165 9.38 1.51 -20.01
C PHE A 165 8.58 2.13 -18.88
N TRP A 166 8.11 3.37 -19.03
CA TRP A 166 7.50 4.16 -17.97
C TRP A 166 6.18 4.78 -18.39
N VAL A 167 5.23 4.79 -17.48
CA VAL A 167 3.97 5.53 -17.59
C VAL A 167 3.93 6.62 -16.52
N LEU A 168 3.61 7.84 -16.93
CA LEU A 168 3.48 8.98 -16.02
C LEU A 168 2.24 8.81 -15.12
N ARG A 169 2.43 8.96 -13.80
CA ARG A 169 1.36 8.91 -12.78
C ARG A 169 1.18 10.24 -12.04
N GLU A 170 1.75 11.31 -12.57
CA GLU A 170 1.69 12.68 -12.03
C GLU A 170 2.29 12.81 -10.62
N GLU A 171 1.97 13.89 -9.91
CA GLU A 171 2.43 14.17 -8.54
C GLU A 171 1.58 13.42 -7.49
N LYS A 172 1.48 12.10 -7.65
CA LYS A 172 0.76 11.22 -6.72
C LYS A 172 1.72 10.32 -5.96
N GLN A 173 1.40 10.02 -4.71
CA GLN A 173 2.02 8.91 -3.96
C GLN A 173 1.14 7.67 -4.08
N PHE A 174 1.75 6.50 -4.08
CA PHE A 174 1.07 5.22 -4.16
C PHE A 174 1.60 4.28 -3.10
N VAL A 175 0.77 3.33 -2.70
CA VAL A 175 1.22 2.14 -1.98
C VAL A 175 2.23 1.41 -2.86
N SER A 176 3.38 1.05 -2.28
CA SER A 176 4.49 0.46 -3.03
C SER A 176 5.28 -0.57 -2.22
N GLY A 177 6.35 -1.13 -2.79
CA GLY A 177 7.27 -2.02 -2.07
C GLY A 177 7.91 -1.39 -0.84
N GLU A 178 8.08 -0.07 -0.84
CA GLU A 178 8.57 0.71 0.31
C GLU A 178 7.64 0.65 1.54
N ASP A 179 6.40 0.20 1.35
CA ASP A 179 5.46 -0.02 2.46
C ASP A 179 5.58 -1.39 3.11
N THR A 180 6.45 -2.25 2.59
CA THR A 180 6.75 -3.59 3.14
C THR A 180 8.07 -3.64 3.90
N VAL A 181 8.73 -2.49 4.07
CA VAL A 181 10.06 -2.39 4.67
C VAL A 181 10.15 -1.26 5.69
N VAL A 182 11.15 -1.34 6.56
CA VAL A 182 11.58 -0.27 7.48
C VAL A 182 13.01 0.10 7.15
N THR A 183 13.32 1.40 7.13
CA THR A 183 14.69 1.90 6.95
C THR A 183 15.25 2.41 8.27
N GLU A 184 16.43 1.93 8.66
CA GLU A 184 17.16 2.38 9.85
C GLU A 184 18.66 2.49 9.51
N ALA A 185 19.29 3.62 9.86
CA ALA A 185 20.73 3.84 9.64
C ALA A 185 21.23 3.59 8.19
N GLY A 186 20.37 3.78 7.18
CA GLY A 186 20.70 3.55 5.76
C GLY A 186 20.50 2.11 5.28
N GLU A 187 20.00 1.22 6.14
CA GLU A 187 19.68 -0.17 5.83
C GLU A 187 18.17 -0.37 5.74
N THR A 188 17.74 -1.33 4.93
CA THR A 188 16.32 -1.62 4.68
C THR A 188 16.00 -3.05 5.10
N TYR A 189 14.95 -3.19 5.92
CA TYR A 189 14.54 -4.46 6.50
C TYR A 189 13.11 -4.81 6.09
N PRO A 190 12.85 -6.03 5.57
CA PRO A 190 11.48 -6.46 5.29
C PRO A 190 10.67 -6.61 6.58
N ILE A 191 9.38 -6.27 6.51
CA ILE A 191 8.44 -6.47 7.60
C ILE A 191 7.77 -7.82 7.42
N VAL A 192 7.98 -8.70 8.39
CA VAL A 192 7.38 -10.03 8.41
C VAL A 192 6.19 -10.04 9.38
N LEU A 193 5.10 -10.72 9.00
CA LEU A 193 4.00 -10.99 9.92
C LEU A 193 4.39 -12.08 10.93
N ALA A 194 4.29 -11.80 12.22
CA ALA A 194 4.44 -12.80 13.26
C ALA A 194 3.11 -13.27 13.84
N GLY A 195 3.07 -14.56 14.19
CA GLY A 195 2.08 -15.10 15.11
C GLY A 195 2.49 -14.92 16.57
N PRO A 196 1.76 -15.55 17.51
CA PRO A 196 2.10 -15.56 18.94
C PRO A 196 3.52 -16.07 19.22
N HIS A 197 3.98 -16.99 18.38
CA HIS A 197 5.34 -17.49 18.32
C HIS A 197 5.87 -17.28 16.90
N HIS A 198 7.09 -16.79 16.77
CA HIS A 198 7.74 -16.63 15.48
C HIS A 198 9.20 -17.07 15.58
N ALA A 199 9.66 -17.87 14.63
CA ALA A 199 11.05 -18.26 14.53
C ALA A 199 11.81 -17.22 13.71
N ILE A 200 12.93 -16.75 14.24
CA ILE A 200 13.82 -15.81 13.56
C ILE A 200 15.12 -16.54 13.24
N THR A 201 15.56 -16.45 11.99
CA THR A 201 16.85 -16.99 11.56
C THR A 201 17.99 -16.07 12.01
N ALA A 202 18.82 -16.54 12.94
CA ALA A 202 20.07 -15.90 13.32
C ALA A 202 21.14 -16.08 12.23
N ALA A 203 22.13 -15.18 12.17
CA ALA A 203 23.20 -15.26 11.16
C ALA A 203 24.11 -16.49 11.29
N ALA A 204 24.23 -17.07 12.49
CA ALA A 204 25.05 -18.25 12.71
C ALA A 204 24.37 -19.17 13.75
N PRO A 205 24.46 -20.51 13.57
CA PRO A 205 24.00 -21.46 14.57
C PRO A 205 24.72 -21.29 15.91
N ALA A 206 23.98 -21.25 17.01
CA ALA A 206 24.54 -21.20 18.36
C ALA A 206 23.70 -22.01 19.35
N THR A 207 24.30 -22.37 20.49
CA THR A 207 23.58 -23.03 21.59
C THR A 207 22.89 -22.01 22.51
N VAL A 208 23.22 -20.73 22.39
CA VAL A 208 22.63 -19.63 23.17
C VAL A 208 22.44 -18.41 22.27
N HIS A 209 21.23 -17.85 22.31
CA HIS A 209 20.90 -16.59 21.64
C HIS A 209 20.34 -15.57 22.63
N GLU A 210 20.85 -14.34 22.52
CA GLU A 210 20.30 -13.18 23.23
C GLU A 210 19.30 -12.48 22.32
N VAL A 211 18.04 -12.42 22.73
CA VAL A 211 16.99 -11.75 21.95
C VAL A 211 16.50 -10.54 22.70
N SER A 212 16.44 -9.40 22.02
CA SER A 212 15.87 -8.16 22.54
C SER A 212 14.82 -7.60 21.59
N LEU A 213 13.67 -7.20 22.15
CA LEU A 213 12.54 -6.66 21.40
C LEU A 213 12.37 -5.19 21.74
N PHE A 214 12.24 -4.35 20.71
CA PHE A 214 12.12 -2.91 20.84
C PHE A 214 10.90 -2.39 20.09
N ALA A 215 10.13 -1.54 20.76
CA ALA A 215 9.07 -0.75 20.14
C ALA A 215 9.59 0.63 19.72
N TYR A 216 8.82 1.29 18.86
CA TYR A 216 9.06 2.68 18.51
C TYR A 216 9.10 3.56 19.77
N GLN A 217 10.11 4.41 19.86
CA GLN A 217 10.27 5.41 20.91
C GLN A 217 10.52 6.77 20.29
N ALA A 218 9.66 7.71 20.65
CA ALA A 218 9.87 9.11 20.35
C ALA A 218 10.58 9.84 21.51
N PRO A 219 11.20 11.01 21.26
CA PRO A 219 11.24 11.76 20.00
C PRO A 219 12.30 11.28 19.01
N ASN A 220 13.18 10.36 19.39
CA ASN A 220 14.37 9.97 18.61
C ASN A 220 14.05 9.29 17.27
N GLY A 221 12.78 8.98 16.99
CA GLY A 221 12.36 8.42 15.71
C GLY A 221 12.75 6.94 15.52
N ASN A 222 13.22 6.27 16.58
CA ASN A 222 13.88 4.97 16.47
C ASN A 222 13.19 3.90 17.33
N TYR A 223 13.43 2.64 17.00
CA TYR A 223 12.93 1.49 17.77
C TYR A 223 13.89 1.17 18.92
N THR A 224 13.90 2.03 19.95
CA THR A 224 14.80 1.92 21.11
C THR A 224 14.08 1.59 22.42
N LYS A 225 12.74 1.64 22.47
CA LYS A 225 12.00 1.32 23.69
C LYS A 225 12.04 -0.18 23.90
N LYS A 226 12.93 -0.64 24.78
CA LYS A 226 13.05 -2.05 25.14
C LYS A 226 11.73 -2.55 25.76
N MET A 227 11.12 -3.54 25.14
CA MET A 227 9.86 -4.15 25.56
C MET A 227 10.08 -5.47 26.28
N ALA A 228 11.05 -6.26 25.81
CA ALA A 228 11.41 -7.55 26.38
C ALA A 228 12.84 -7.94 26.02
N SER A 229 13.42 -8.81 26.83
CA SER A 229 14.60 -9.61 26.48
C SER A 229 14.37 -11.04 26.91
N GLN A 230 14.91 -11.97 26.13
CA GLN A 230 14.90 -13.38 26.44
C GLN A 230 16.26 -13.98 26.06
N ARG A 231 16.72 -14.93 26.86
CA ARG A 231 17.85 -15.79 26.54
C ARG A 231 17.30 -17.14 26.14
N VAL A 232 17.57 -17.57 24.91
CA VAL A 232 17.12 -18.85 24.38
C VAL A 232 18.30 -19.79 24.29
N SER A 233 18.21 -20.95 24.94
CA SER A 233 19.27 -21.96 24.97
C SER A 233 18.82 -23.27 24.35
N PHE A 234 19.72 -23.92 23.64
CA PHE A 234 19.53 -25.20 22.98
C PHE A 234 20.64 -26.18 23.39
N ASN A 235 20.37 -27.49 23.22
CA ASN A 235 21.35 -28.54 23.51
C ASN A 235 22.41 -28.68 22.41
N GLU A 236 22.09 -28.25 21.19
CA GLU A 236 22.97 -28.24 20.02
C GLU A 236 22.84 -26.89 19.29
N PRO A 237 23.77 -26.52 18.38
CA PRO A 237 23.68 -25.26 17.65
C PRO A 237 22.45 -25.20 16.73
N HIS A 238 21.62 -24.17 16.89
CA HIS A 238 20.49 -23.85 15.99
C HIS A 238 20.60 -22.42 15.47
N ASP A 239 20.05 -22.16 14.29
CA ASP A 239 19.88 -20.80 13.74
C ASP A 239 18.43 -20.30 13.82
N GLN A 240 17.45 -21.20 14.00
CA GLN A 240 16.03 -20.83 14.20
C GLN A 240 15.75 -20.53 15.67
N VAL A 241 15.58 -19.25 16.00
CA VAL A 241 15.35 -18.79 17.37
C VAL A 241 13.87 -18.47 17.60
N PRO A 242 13.15 -19.22 18.46
CA PRO A 242 11.76 -18.91 18.78
C PRO A 242 11.65 -17.63 19.62
N VAL A 243 10.74 -16.75 19.22
CA VAL A 243 10.42 -15.51 19.92
C VAL A 243 8.95 -15.50 20.30
N ASP A 244 8.67 -15.18 21.56
CA ASP A 244 7.31 -15.13 22.13
C ASP A 244 6.78 -13.69 22.17
N PHE A 245 5.68 -13.45 21.46
CA PHE A 245 5.04 -12.13 21.37
C PHE A 245 3.79 -12.01 22.24
N ARG A 246 3.34 -13.07 22.91
CA ARG A 246 2.03 -13.11 23.59
C ARG A 246 1.83 -12.05 24.67
N LYS A 247 2.92 -11.49 25.21
CA LYS A 247 2.90 -10.43 26.25
C LYS A 247 3.04 -9.02 25.68
N LEU A 248 3.20 -8.89 24.37
CA LEU A 248 3.33 -7.62 23.70
C LEU A 248 1.96 -7.18 23.15
N PRO A 249 1.68 -5.87 23.12
CA PRO A 249 0.54 -5.37 22.37
C PRO A 249 0.75 -5.61 20.87
N ALA A 250 -0.32 -5.49 20.07
CA ALA A 250 -0.14 -5.50 18.62
C ALA A 250 0.80 -4.37 18.16
N GLY A 251 1.57 -4.52 17.09
CA GLY A 251 2.40 -3.46 16.52
C GLY A 251 3.63 -3.93 15.75
N LEU A 252 4.34 -2.96 15.18
CA LEU A 252 5.67 -3.15 14.59
C LEU A 252 6.76 -3.14 15.66
N TYR A 253 7.67 -4.12 15.59
CA TYR A 253 8.78 -4.31 16.51
C TYR A 253 10.10 -4.48 15.75
N LYS A 254 11.16 -3.88 16.30
CA LYS A 254 12.54 -4.23 15.98
C LYS A 254 12.98 -5.35 16.91
N ILE A 255 13.60 -6.37 16.36
CA ILE A 255 14.09 -7.53 17.10
C ILE A 255 15.57 -7.68 16.82
N SER A 256 16.37 -7.72 17.89
CA SER A 256 17.79 -8.04 17.82
C SER A 256 17.96 -9.48 18.27
N VAL A 257 18.45 -10.35 17.40
CA VAL A 257 18.89 -11.71 17.76
C VAL A 257 20.40 -11.73 17.67
N ASN A 258 21.07 -11.74 18.83
CA ASN A 258 22.48 -11.40 18.97
C ASN A 258 22.74 -10.00 18.38
N ALA A 259 23.42 -9.92 17.24
CA ALA A 259 23.70 -8.66 16.51
C ALA A 259 22.82 -8.44 15.27
N GLU A 260 21.98 -9.42 14.90
CA GLU A 260 21.13 -9.35 13.70
C GLU A 260 19.82 -8.61 13.99
N THR A 261 19.42 -7.73 13.07
CA THR A 261 18.21 -6.93 13.18
C THR A 261 17.11 -7.45 12.26
N HIS A 262 15.91 -7.60 12.83
CA HIS A 262 14.72 -8.00 12.11
C HIS A 262 13.56 -7.07 12.45
N PHE A 263 12.64 -6.88 11.50
CA PHE A 263 11.40 -6.15 11.72
C PHE A 263 10.19 -7.04 11.53
N VAL A 264 9.31 -7.02 12.54
CA VAL A 264 8.15 -7.89 12.60
C VAL A 264 6.92 -7.08 12.99
N TYR A 265 5.83 -7.28 12.26
CA TYR A 265 4.52 -6.82 12.71
C TYR A 265 3.79 -7.95 13.43
N TYR A 266 3.43 -7.72 14.69
CA TYR A 266 2.65 -8.64 15.50
C TYR A 266 1.21 -8.09 15.63
N PRO A 267 0.17 -8.76 15.11
CA PRO A 267 -1.20 -8.24 15.13
C PRO A 267 -1.94 -8.46 16.46
N ALA A 268 -1.37 -9.22 17.40
CA ALA A 268 -1.99 -9.76 18.62
C ALA A 268 -3.23 -10.66 18.43
N ALA A 269 -3.98 -10.50 17.33
CA ALA A 269 -5.07 -11.38 16.93
C ALA A 269 -4.55 -12.63 16.18
N ALA A 270 -5.25 -13.75 16.33
CA ALA A 270 -4.83 -15.04 15.77
C ALA A 270 -5.14 -15.20 14.26
N GLU A 271 -6.03 -14.38 13.70
CA GLU A 271 -6.50 -14.54 12.32
C GLU A 271 -6.20 -13.30 11.49
N VAL A 272 -5.25 -13.45 10.56
CA VAL A 272 -4.98 -12.47 9.51
C VAL A 272 -4.96 -13.22 8.19
N ALA A 273 -5.98 -13.02 7.36
CA ALA A 273 -6.11 -13.66 6.06
C ALA A 273 -5.66 -12.73 4.92
N GLY A 274 -5.21 -13.31 3.81
CA GLY A 274 -4.80 -12.56 2.61
C GLY A 274 -3.49 -11.80 2.78
N THR A 275 -3.31 -10.71 2.02
CA THR A 275 -2.16 -9.81 2.16
C THR A 275 -2.40 -8.85 3.32
N PRO A 276 -1.68 -8.97 4.45
CA PRO A 276 -1.93 -8.17 5.63
C PRO A 276 -1.59 -6.71 5.38
N MET A 277 -2.48 -5.81 5.80
CA MET A 277 -2.26 -4.37 5.72
C MET A 277 -2.59 -3.74 7.07
N PHE A 278 -1.60 -3.12 7.69
CA PHE A 278 -1.72 -2.48 8.99
C PHE A 278 -1.48 -0.99 8.88
N LEU A 279 -2.23 -0.23 9.66
CA LEU A 279 -2.15 1.22 9.74
C LEU A 279 -1.95 1.63 11.19
N ASP A 280 -0.87 2.37 11.45
CA ASP A 280 -0.52 2.90 12.75
C ASP A 280 -0.42 4.43 12.72
N LEU A 281 -1.36 5.12 13.37
CA LEU A 281 -1.34 6.57 13.54
C LEU A 281 -0.90 6.94 14.95
N TYR A 282 0.14 7.75 15.06
CA TYR A 282 0.68 8.21 16.33
C TYR A 282 0.19 9.62 16.65
N HIS A 283 -0.16 9.87 17.92
CA HIS A 283 -0.40 11.22 18.40
C HIS A 283 0.92 11.98 18.50
N LEU A 284 1.26 12.77 17.47
CA LEU A 284 2.53 13.50 17.43
C LEU A 284 2.45 14.84 18.18
N PRO A 285 3.60 15.37 18.65
CA PRO A 285 3.72 16.74 19.17
C PRO A 285 3.13 17.78 18.23
N GLN A 286 2.54 18.85 18.77
CA GLN A 286 1.74 19.83 18.01
C GLN A 286 2.53 20.63 16.95
N ASP A 287 3.84 20.74 17.12
CA ASP A 287 4.80 21.33 16.17
C ASP A 287 5.07 20.43 14.95
N GLN A 288 4.75 19.13 15.04
CA GLN A 288 4.91 18.22 13.92
C GLN A 288 3.80 18.44 12.86
N PRO A 289 4.15 18.44 11.56
CA PRO A 289 3.18 18.66 10.48
C PRO A 289 1.98 17.70 10.53
N LEU A 290 2.25 16.42 10.81
CA LEU A 290 1.26 15.33 10.82
C LEU A 290 0.61 15.09 12.21
N SER A 291 0.71 16.06 13.12
CA SER A 291 0.01 16.04 14.40
C SER A 291 -1.50 16.23 14.25
N PHE A 292 -2.26 15.74 15.23
CA PHE A 292 -3.71 15.96 15.31
C PHE A 292 -4.07 17.36 15.84
N LEU A 293 -3.14 18.03 16.51
CA LEU A 293 -3.37 19.30 17.20
C LEU A 293 -2.63 20.47 16.55
N LYS A 294 -3.26 21.64 16.63
CA LYS A 294 -2.64 22.94 16.39
C LYS A 294 -1.85 23.38 17.64
N PRO A 295 -0.96 24.38 17.53
CA PRO A 295 -0.19 24.89 18.67
C PRO A 295 -1.04 25.44 19.84
N ASP A 296 -2.29 25.82 19.59
CA ASP A 296 -3.24 26.30 20.61
C ASP A 296 -3.98 25.17 21.36
N GLY A 297 -3.72 23.91 20.99
CA GLY A 297 -4.36 22.71 21.53
C GLY A 297 -5.71 22.37 20.89
N THR A 298 -6.16 23.11 19.87
CA THR A 298 -7.36 22.77 19.10
C THR A 298 -7.06 21.75 18.00
N LEU A 299 -8.09 21.08 17.49
CA LEU A 299 -7.94 20.05 16.45
C LEU A 299 -7.56 20.63 15.09
N LYS A 300 -6.64 19.96 14.38
CA LYS A 300 -6.29 20.23 12.97
C LYS A 300 -7.33 19.67 11.99
N ASN A 301 -8.14 18.69 12.39
CA ASN A 301 -8.98 17.89 11.47
C ASN A 301 -8.15 17.26 10.35
N ILE A 302 -6.98 16.71 10.68
CA ILE A 302 -6.03 16.25 9.68
C ILE A 302 -6.63 15.11 8.85
N LYS A 303 -6.47 15.22 7.53
CA LYS A 303 -6.85 14.17 6.57
C LYS A 303 -5.60 13.48 6.06
N PHE A 304 -5.61 12.17 6.17
CA PHE A 304 -4.61 11.26 5.63
C PHE A 304 -5.17 10.51 4.41
N THR A 305 -4.28 10.11 3.50
CA THR A 305 -4.64 9.42 2.26
C THR A 305 -3.79 8.16 2.10
N LEU A 306 -4.45 7.07 1.70
CA LEU A 306 -3.84 5.89 1.12
C LEU A 306 -4.31 5.80 -0.33
N HIS A 307 -3.39 5.66 -1.28
CA HIS A 307 -3.73 5.61 -2.70
C HIS A 307 -3.13 4.38 -3.34
N PHE A 308 -3.98 3.50 -3.84
CA PHE A 308 -3.60 2.27 -4.51
C PHE A 308 -3.63 2.44 -6.03
N GLY A 309 -2.54 2.05 -6.71
CA GLY A 309 -2.51 2.01 -8.17
C GLY A 309 -3.34 0.84 -8.71
N SER A 310 -3.90 0.98 -9.91
CA SER A 310 -4.47 -0.14 -10.67
C SER A 310 -3.35 -0.93 -11.34
N ARG A 311 -3.43 -2.27 -11.32
CA ARG A 311 -2.47 -3.12 -12.02
C ARG A 311 -2.56 -2.90 -13.53
N SER A 312 -1.41 -2.67 -14.16
CA SER A 312 -1.27 -2.60 -15.61
C SER A 312 -1.01 -4.00 -16.18
N VAL A 313 -1.76 -4.39 -17.21
CA VAL A 313 -1.72 -5.73 -17.82
C VAL A 313 -1.92 -5.64 -19.33
N TYR A 314 -1.47 -6.64 -20.08
CA TYR A 314 -1.81 -6.71 -21.51
C TYR A 314 -3.29 -7.08 -21.68
N TRP A 315 -4.01 -6.33 -22.50
CA TRP A 315 -5.44 -6.54 -22.75
C TRP A 315 -5.60 -7.35 -24.03
N ARG A 316 -6.33 -8.47 -23.94
CA ARG A 316 -6.70 -9.29 -25.09
C ARG A 316 -8.21 -9.20 -25.35
N TYR A 317 -8.59 -8.72 -26.51
CA TYR A 317 -9.96 -8.75 -27.00
C TYR A 317 -10.18 -9.97 -27.90
N LYS A 318 -11.26 -10.71 -27.65
CA LYS A 318 -11.74 -11.80 -28.52
C LYS A 318 -13.07 -11.40 -29.15
N THR A 319 -13.21 -11.55 -30.47
CA THR A 319 -14.45 -11.26 -31.19
C THR A 319 -15.11 -12.55 -31.64
N ARG A 320 -16.45 -12.55 -31.74
CA ARG A 320 -17.18 -13.70 -32.30
C ARG A 320 -17.28 -13.62 -33.81
N THR A 321 -17.31 -12.42 -34.36
CA THR A 321 -17.40 -12.14 -35.80
C THR A 321 -16.06 -11.73 -36.38
N GLU A 322 -15.96 -11.74 -37.71
CA GLU A 322 -14.82 -11.20 -38.48
C GLU A 322 -15.01 -9.72 -38.84
N ASP A 323 -16.13 -9.13 -38.41
CA ASP A 323 -16.45 -7.76 -38.76
C ASP A 323 -15.45 -6.80 -38.12
N ILE A 324 -14.97 -7.08 -36.92
CA ILE A 324 -13.93 -6.26 -36.29
C ILE A 324 -12.57 -6.70 -36.84
N ASP A 325 -11.92 -5.82 -37.60
CA ASP A 325 -10.57 -6.02 -38.14
C ASP A 325 -9.49 -5.29 -37.33
N THR A 326 -9.87 -4.30 -36.53
CA THR A 326 -8.94 -3.46 -35.76
C THR A 326 -9.56 -2.97 -34.45
N ILE A 327 -8.70 -2.76 -33.45
CA ILE A 327 -9.05 -2.06 -32.21
C ILE A 327 -8.35 -0.69 -32.23
N HIS A 328 -9.14 0.38 -32.16
CA HIS A 328 -8.66 1.75 -32.24
C HIS A 328 -8.74 2.43 -30.88
N ASP A 329 -7.72 3.21 -30.53
CA ASP A 329 -7.71 4.12 -29.38
C ASP A 329 -7.71 5.57 -29.84
N SER A 330 -8.80 6.31 -29.60
CA SER A 330 -8.94 7.71 -30.02
C SER A 330 -7.98 8.68 -29.33
N SER A 331 -7.40 8.31 -28.18
CA SER A 331 -6.32 9.09 -27.56
C SER A 331 -4.93 8.82 -28.15
N GLY A 332 -4.76 7.75 -28.92
CA GLY A 332 -3.47 7.31 -29.44
C GLY A 332 -2.48 6.85 -28.36
N GLU A 333 -2.96 6.55 -27.15
CA GLU A 333 -2.14 6.10 -26.02
C GLU A 333 -1.82 4.61 -26.17
N PHE A 334 -2.79 3.84 -26.65
CA PHE A 334 -2.69 2.40 -26.79
C PHE A 334 -2.83 1.96 -28.24
N THR A 335 -1.99 1.02 -28.63
CA THR A 335 -2.06 0.35 -29.94
C THR A 335 -2.29 -1.14 -29.72
N PHE A 336 -2.96 -1.78 -30.68
CA PHE A 336 -3.28 -3.19 -30.64
C PHE A 336 -2.74 -3.86 -31.90
N GLN A 337 -2.30 -5.10 -31.75
CA GLN A 337 -1.95 -5.97 -32.88
C GLN A 337 -2.91 -7.16 -32.92
N GLN A 338 -3.14 -7.67 -34.12
CA GLN A 338 -3.87 -8.92 -34.29
C GLN A 338 -3.01 -10.09 -33.81
N ALA A 339 -3.51 -10.86 -32.84
CA ALA A 339 -2.81 -11.98 -32.21
C ALA A 339 -3.34 -13.36 -32.68
N GLY A 340 -4.25 -13.36 -33.64
CA GLY A 340 -4.88 -14.55 -34.21
C GLY A 340 -6.17 -14.18 -34.94
N LEU A 341 -6.87 -15.19 -35.47
CA LEU A 341 -8.22 -15.00 -35.99
C LEU A 341 -9.11 -14.48 -34.87
N ARG A 342 -9.70 -13.29 -35.05
CA ARG A 342 -10.64 -12.69 -34.10
C ARG A 342 -10.05 -12.38 -32.72
N GLN A 343 -8.74 -12.11 -32.67
CA GLN A 343 -8.03 -11.78 -31.43
C GLN A 343 -7.13 -10.56 -31.60
N PHE A 344 -7.19 -9.64 -30.65
CA PHE A 344 -6.39 -8.42 -30.61
C PHE A 344 -5.72 -8.31 -29.25
N ILE A 345 -4.43 -8.00 -29.21
CA ILE A 345 -3.68 -7.79 -27.97
C ILE A 345 -3.05 -6.40 -27.96
N SER A 346 -3.11 -5.72 -26.82
CA SER A 346 -2.44 -4.43 -26.66
C SER A 346 -0.92 -4.60 -26.77
N LEU A 347 -0.26 -3.63 -27.40
CA LEU A 347 1.20 -3.58 -27.51
C LEU A 347 1.88 -2.99 -26.27
N LYS A 348 1.08 -2.33 -25.42
CA LYS A 348 1.50 -1.80 -24.13
C LYS A 348 0.54 -2.27 -23.04
N PRO A 349 1.03 -2.44 -21.79
CA PRO A 349 0.16 -2.72 -20.65
C PRO A 349 -0.83 -1.57 -20.44
N ILE A 350 -2.09 -1.94 -20.19
CA ILE A 350 -3.18 -1.00 -19.94
C ILE A 350 -3.61 -1.17 -18.48
N PRO A 351 -3.73 -0.08 -17.69
CA PRO A 351 -4.23 -0.14 -16.33
C PRO A 351 -5.67 -0.66 -16.30
N LEU A 352 -5.93 -1.69 -15.48
CA LEU A 352 -7.27 -2.25 -15.25
C LEU A 352 -8.24 -1.18 -14.73
N SER A 353 -9.51 -1.28 -15.12
CA SER A 353 -10.58 -0.41 -14.61
C SER A 353 -11.90 -1.17 -14.51
N ASP A 354 -12.74 -0.77 -13.56
CA ASP A 354 -14.13 -1.23 -13.43
C ASP A 354 -15.09 -0.57 -14.44
N GLN A 355 -14.65 0.49 -15.12
CA GLN A 355 -15.41 1.19 -16.15
C GLN A 355 -14.77 1.01 -17.53
N PRO A 356 -15.59 0.84 -18.59
CA PRO A 356 -15.10 0.84 -19.96
C PRO A 356 -14.29 2.09 -20.30
N ARG A 357 -13.16 1.90 -20.99
CA ARG A 357 -12.37 3.02 -21.52
C ARG A 357 -13.09 3.62 -22.72
N LYS A 358 -13.54 4.87 -22.57
CA LYS A 358 -14.32 5.59 -23.60
C LYS A 358 -13.58 5.80 -24.92
N THR A 359 -12.27 5.70 -24.91
CA THR A 359 -11.43 5.96 -26.09
C THR A 359 -11.26 4.74 -27.00
N LEU A 360 -11.56 3.53 -26.49
CA LEU A 360 -11.38 2.28 -27.21
C LEU A 360 -12.62 1.89 -28.02
N SER A 361 -12.42 1.56 -29.30
CA SER A 361 -13.46 1.07 -30.20
C SER A 361 -12.99 -0.12 -31.04
N GLY A 362 -13.94 -0.98 -31.42
CA GLY A 362 -13.75 -2.02 -32.43
C GLY A 362 -14.27 -1.54 -33.78
N ASN A 363 -13.44 -1.65 -34.82
CA ASN A 363 -13.72 -1.06 -36.12
C ASN A 363 -13.68 -2.11 -37.24
N THR A 364 -14.38 -1.81 -38.34
CA THR A 364 -14.30 -2.49 -39.64
C THR A 364 -13.84 -1.47 -40.68
N GLY A 365 -12.59 -1.52 -41.09
CA GLY A 365 -11.99 -0.45 -41.90
C GLY A 365 -12.11 0.91 -41.21
N THR A 366 -12.99 1.78 -41.71
CA THR A 366 -13.24 3.13 -41.15
C THR A 366 -14.49 3.23 -40.28
N LEU A 367 -15.33 2.18 -40.23
CA LEU A 367 -16.57 2.20 -39.47
C LEU A 367 -16.34 1.72 -38.05
N VAL A 368 -16.87 2.46 -37.07
CA VAL A 368 -16.91 2.04 -35.67
C VAL A 368 -18.09 1.09 -35.48
N VAL A 369 -17.81 -0.14 -35.08
CA VAL A 369 -18.84 -1.18 -34.88
C VAL A 369 -19.16 -1.37 -33.40
N ALA A 370 -18.19 -1.20 -32.51
CA ALA A 370 -18.40 -1.29 -31.07
C ALA A 370 -17.66 -0.18 -30.32
N SER A 371 -18.36 0.59 -29.49
CA SER A 371 -17.75 1.60 -28.61
C SER A 371 -18.68 1.97 -27.44
N PRO A 372 -18.16 2.17 -26.22
CA PRO A 372 -16.79 1.85 -25.80
C PRO A 372 -16.60 0.34 -25.68
N LEU A 373 -15.37 -0.14 -25.89
CA LEU A 373 -15.07 -1.54 -25.64
C LEU A 373 -15.05 -1.83 -24.13
N PRO A 374 -15.54 -3.01 -23.70
CA PRO A 374 -15.54 -3.38 -22.30
C PRO A 374 -14.11 -3.49 -21.76
N SER A 375 -13.90 -3.18 -20.49
CA SER A 375 -12.64 -3.47 -19.81
C SER A 375 -12.58 -4.95 -19.45
N PRO A 376 -11.43 -5.61 -19.65
CA PRO A 376 -11.21 -6.93 -19.08
C PRO A 376 -11.37 -6.91 -17.57
N ARG A 377 -11.96 -7.98 -17.03
CA ARG A 377 -12.18 -8.08 -15.60
C ARG A 377 -10.85 -8.32 -14.89
N GLY A 378 -10.68 -7.65 -13.75
CA GLY A 378 -9.53 -7.84 -12.88
C GLY A 378 -9.58 -9.11 -12.04
N ASP A 379 -10.61 -9.95 -12.16
CA ASP A 379 -10.75 -11.19 -11.39
C ASP A 379 -9.94 -12.37 -11.98
N ARG A 380 -9.56 -12.30 -13.26
CA ARG A 380 -8.84 -13.38 -13.96
C ARG A 380 -7.57 -12.88 -14.64
N LEU A 381 -6.43 -13.33 -14.14
CA LEU A 381 -5.12 -13.19 -14.78
C LEU A 381 -4.75 -14.54 -15.40
N LEU A 382 -4.40 -14.54 -16.69
CA LEU A 382 -4.19 -15.77 -17.46
C LEU A 382 -2.71 -16.18 -17.49
N ASP A 383 -1.90 -15.40 -18.20
CA ASP A 383 -0.53 -15.75 -18.55
C ASP A 383 0.42 -14.62 -18.18
N LYS A 384 1.66 -14.97 -17.79
CA LYS A 384 2.73 -14.01 -17.50
C LYS A 384 3.64 -13.86 -18.74
N GLN A 385 3.64 -12.69 -19.35
CA GLN A 385 4.52 -12.29 -20.46
C GLN A 385 5.37 -11.10 -20.01
N GLU A 386 6.69 -11.18 -20.16
CA GLU A 386 7.62 -10.10 -19.78
C GLU A 386 7.41 -9.61 -18.33
N GLU A 387 7.17 -10.56 -17.43
CA GLU A 387 6.86 -10.30 -16.02
C GLU A 387 5.49 -9.66 -15.72
N LEU A 388 4.67 -9.36 -16.74
CA LEU A 388 3.31 -8.83 -16.62
C LEU A 388 2.24 -9.86 -16.98
N PHE A 389 1.03 -9.67 -16.48
CA PHE A 389 -0.08 -10.56 -16.80
C PHE A 389 -0.83 -10.14 -18.06
N THR A 390 -1.49 -11.10 -18.71
CA THR A 390 -2.54 -10.87 -19.69
C THR A 390 -3.92 -11.14 -19.07
N THR A 391 -4.89 -10.32 -19.45
CA THR A 391 -6.32 -10.54 -19.16
C THR A 391 -7.11 -10.45 -20.46
N GLU A 392 -8.30 -11.05 -20.49
CA GLU A 392 -9.11 -11.08 -21.70
C GLU A 392 -10.59 -10.78 -21.47
N THR A 393 -11.23 -10.30 -22.53
CA THR A 393 -12.68 -10.14 -22.56
C THR A 393 -13.22 -10.37 -23.97
N PHE A 394 -14.49 -10.73 -24.05
CA PHE A 394 -15.19 -10.93 -25.31
C PHE A 394 -15.93 -9.65 -25.72
N ILE A 395 -15.77 -9.28 -26.98
CA ILE A 395 -16.63 -8.29 -27.63
C ILE A 395 -17.81 -9.09 -28.19
N ASN A 396 -18.92 -9.09 -27.44
CA ASN A 396 -20.18 -9.63 -27.92
C ASN A 396 -20.84 -8.54 -28.75
N PHE A 397 -20.81 -8.69 -30.06
CA PHE A 397 -21.57 -7.92 -31.02
C PHE A 397 -22.27 -8.87 -31.97
#